data_AF-A0A8B6FJR7-F1
#
_entry.id   AF-A0A8B6FJR7-F1
#
_cell.length_a   1.000
_cell.length_b   1.000
_cell.length_c   1.000
_cell.angle_alpha   90.00
_cell.angle_beta   90.00
_cell.angle_gamma   90.00
#
_symmetry.space_group_name_H-M   'P 1'
#
loop_
_entity.id
_entity.type
_entity.pdbx_description
1 polymer ?
#
loop_
_entity_poly.entity_id
_entity_poly.type
_entity_poly.pdbx_seq_one_letter_code
_entity_poly.pdbx_strand_id
1 'polypeptide(L)'
;MSEETDPNLWRPDNTIPCFMACLQRLLYCVRYSILLHYFIPENNFFHSRFNATNKEKLETILTNLYARGINCFAYSVTLRDYQRQHYKDNHPLTQVNFTTFELFIDLSNLKKMYLLYHCLHHSRTVACKSLFTLYLSKSCWFVPDTSKHLFTSYSAENKHQYSKYKHDLSHLIVGVHSDAVTGWLILASYLYVRKNYVASLRLTNYALQKYTDEKIFNGSGLTKYELTFIQKHVLNLMKTEKLYSVLRSLRIETLTFGPNSSIIPQELQLDVTRMRTCYYPLPFAYFLGFLCNYHLQDITSCRHYLKKLILTKKNDSIHVSLFKANTAIMCGVAHQLIGEAYFAKILFQEAAMQDEFNCTSAATRLSSFT
;
A
#
# COMPACT_ATOMS: atom_id res chain seq x y z
N MET A 1 -44.27 1.05 10.92
CA MET A 1 -43.14 1.28 9.99
C MET A 1 -43.60 1.68 8.60
N SER A 2 -44.31 0.84 7.82
CA SER A 2 -44.82 1.24 6.49
C SER A 2 -45.79 2.42 6.54
N GLU A 3 -46.59 2.51 7.61
CA GLU A 3 -47.54 3.61 7.82
C GLU A 3 -46.90 4.91 8.34
N GLU A 4 -45.67 4.84 8.86
CA GLU A 4 -44.95 5.97 9.49
C GLU A 4 -43.83 6.53 8.60
N THR A 5 -43.61 5.94 7.43
CA THR A 5 -42.53 6.30 6.51
C THR A 5 -43.08 6.45 5.10
N ASP A 6 -42.34 7.13 4.22
CA ASP A 6 -42.76 7.36 2.83
C ASP A 6 -43.14 6.02 2.16
N PRO A 7 -44.37 5.86 1.63
CA PRO A 7 -44.78 4.66 0.89
C PRO A 7 -43.85 4.32 -0.27
N ASN A 8 -43.17 5.31 -0.87
CA ASN A 8 -42.18 5.11 -1.92
C ASN A 8 -40.93 4.37 -1.46
N LEU A 9 -40.64 4.37 -0.15
CA LEU A 9 -39.56 3.59 0.42
C LEU A 9 -39.81 2.09 0.25
N TRP A 10 -41.06 1.63 0.39
CA TRP A 10 -41.43 0.20 0.46
C TRP A 10 -41.70 -0.46 -0.90
N ARG A 11 -40.96 -0.05 -1.92
CA ARG A 11 -41.02 -0.66 -3.26
C ARG A 11 -40.09 -1.89 -3.33
N PRO A 12 -40.41 -2.92 -4.13
CA PRO A 12 -39.53 -4.08 -4.31
C PRO A 12 -38.08 -3.70 -4.68
N ASP A 13 -37.90 -2.65 -5.49
CA ASP A 13 -36.58 -2.15 -5.90
C ASP A 13 -35.74 -1.61 -4.73
N ASN A 14 -36.39 -1.24 -3.62
CA ASN A 14 -35.77 -0.66 -2.43
C ASN A 14 -35.55 -1.69 -1.31
N THR A 15 -35.56 -2.99 -1.62
CA THR A 15 -35.47 -4.07 -0.62
C THR A 15 -34.30 -3.91 0.36
N ILE A 16 -33.11 -3.45 -0.10
CA ILE A 16 -31.96 -3.23 0.79
C ILE A 16 -32.17 -2.01 1.69
N PRO A 17 -32.50 -0.81 1.17
CA PRO A 17 -32.90 0.32 2.00
C PRO A 17 -33.99 -0.02 3.03
N CYS A 18 -35.03 -0.75 2.63
CA CYS A 18 -36.09 -1.21 3.53
C CYS A 18 -35.55 -2.09 4.64
N PHE A 19 -34.74 -3.09 4.29
CA PHE A 19 -34.11 -3.97 5.28
C PHE A 19 -33.25 -3.18 6.27
N MET A 20 -32.42 -2.26 5.77
CA MET A 20 -31.53 -1.47 6.62
C MET A 20 -32.33 -0.53 7.54
N ALA A 21 -33.43 0.05 7.06
CA ALA A 21 -34.34 0.84 7.88
C ALA A 21 -34.99 0.00 8.99
N CYS A 22 -35.43 -1.22 8.68
CA CYS A 22 -35.95 -2.16 9.68
C CYS A 22 -34.88 -2.53 10.72
N LEU A 23 -33.67 -2.84 10.27
CA LEU A 23 -32.55 -3.19 11.15
C LEU A 23 -32.16 -2.03 12.06
N GLN A 24 -32.13 -0.80 11.53
CA GLN A 24 -31.88 0.41 12.30
C GLN A 24 -32.96 0.65 13.35
N ARG A 25 -34.23 0.46 12.99
CA ARG A 25 -35.36 0.59 13.93
C ARG A 25 -35.29 -0.47 15.04
N LEU A 26 -34.96 -1.71 14.70
CA LEU A 26 -34.77 -2.77 15.69
C LEU A 26 -33.61 -2.45 16.64
N LEU A 27 -32.48 -1.96 16.11
CA LEU A 27 -31.35 -1.52 16.91
C LEU A 27 -31.73 -0.38 17.86
N TYR A 28 -32.52 0.60 17.39
CA TYR A 28 -33.08 1.66 18.24
C TYR A 28 -33.94 1.08 19.36
N CYS A 29 -34.88 0.19 19.03
CA CYS A 29 -35.74 -0.47 20.01
C CYS A 29 -34.93 -1.20 21.09
N VAL A 30 -33.89 -1.93 20.69
CA VAL A 30 -33.00 -2.66 21.62
C VAL A 30 -32.22 -1.70 22.50
N ARG A 31 -31.60 -0.66 21.92
CA ARG A 31 -30.82 0.34 22.65
C ARG A 31 -31.63 1.07 23.71
N TYR A 32 -32.87 1.44 23.38
CA TYR A 32 -33.74 2.15 24.32
C TYR A 32 -34.65 1.23 25.15
N SER A 33 -34.55 -0.08 24.97
CA SER A 33 -35.42 -1.08 25.63
C SER A 33 -36.92 -0.82 25.38
N ILE A 34 -37.28 -0.34 24.19
CA ILE A 34 -38.65 0.02 23.80
C ILE A 34 -39.04 -0.76 22.54
N LEU A 35 -39.93 -1.74 22.69
CA LEU A 35 -40.61 -2.40 21.59
C LEU A 35 -42.10 -2.49 21.93
N LEU A 36 -42.84 -1.44 21.56
CA LEU A 36 -44.26 -1.34 21.88
C LEU A 36 -45.08 -2.30 21.01
N HIS A 37 -46.11 -2.88 21.59
CA HIS A 37 -47.10 -3.65 20.86
C HIS A 37 -47.86 -2.73 19.92
N TYR A 38 -48.04 -3.15 18.67
CA TYR A 38 -48.62 -2.31 17.62
C TYR A 38 -50.01 -1.77 17.98
N PHE A 39 -50.89 -2.62 18.50
CA PHE A 39 -52.26 -2.24 18.89
C PHE A 39 -52.41 -1.78 20.35
N ILE A 40 -51.42 -2.02 21.20
CA ILE A 40 -51.50 -1.77 22.66
C ILE A 40 -50.21 -1.05 23.06
N PRO A 41 -50.10 0.27 22.81
CA PRO A 41 -48.85 1.02 22.99
C PRO A 41 -48.30 0.95 24.42
N GLU A 42 -49.15 0.67 25.42
CA GLU A 42 -48.77 0.50 26.82
C GLU A 42 -47.99 -0.80 27.07
N ASN A 43 -48.12 -1.79 26.18
CA ASN A 43 -47.47 -3.08 26.32
C ASN A 43 -46.10 -3.08 25.62
N ASN A 44 -45.03 -2.88 26.39
CA ASN A 44 -43.65 -2.98 25.91
C ASN A 44 -43.13 -4.43 26.00
N PHE A 45 -42.93 -5.07 24.86
CA PHE A 45 -42.45 -6.45 24.76
C PHE A 45 -41.08 -6.68 25.40
N PHE A 46 -40.26 -5.65 25.54
CA PHE A 46 -38.95 -5.77 26.19
C PHE A 46 -39.01 -5.68 27.72
N HIS A 47 -40.09 -5.19 28.32
CA HIS A 47 -40.12 -4.90 29.76
C HIS A 47 -39.99 -6.14 30.66
N SER A 48 -40.51 -7.30 30.26
CA SER A 48 -40.55 -8.51 31.10
C SER A 48 -39.52 -9.59 30.75
N ARG A 49 -38.90 -9.54 29.57
CA ARG A 49 -38.02 -10.61 29.05
C ARG A 49 -36.64 -10.14 28.62
N PHE A 50 -36.38 -8.85 28.67
CA PHE A 50 -35.15 -8.23 28.16
C PHE A 50 -34.27 -7.72 29.30
N ASN A 51 -33.55 -8.63 29.95
CA ASN A 51 -32.58 -8.26 31.00
C ASN A 51 -31.36 -7.54 30.40
N ALA A 52 -30.59 -6.84 31.26
CA ALA A 52 -29.44 -6.02 30.84
C ALA A 52 -28.40 -6.83 30.03
N THR A 53 -28.12 -8.07 30.42
CA THR A 53 -27.15 -8.93 29.73
C THR A 53 -27.61 -9.33 28.33
N ASN A 54 -28.88 -9.70 28.16
CA ASN A 54 -29.44 -10.05 26.86
C ASN A 54 -29.53 -8.84 25.94
N LYS A 55 -29.81 -7.66 26.52
CA LYS A 55 -29.76 -6.38 25.81
C LYS A 55 -28.39 -6.10 25.23
N GLU A 56 -27.35 -6.16 26.05
CA GLU A 56 -25.97 -5.88 25.62
C GLU A 56 -25.52 -6.84 24.51
N LYS A 57 -25.80 -8.14 24.67
CA LYS A 57 -25.51 -9.15 23.65
C LYS A 57 -26.23 -8.87 22.33
N LEU A 58 -27.53 -8.58 22.39
CA LEU A 58 -28.33 -8.32 21.19
C LEU A 58 -27.92 -7.01 20.52
N GLU A 59 -27.66 -5.95 21.31
CA GLU A 59 -27.18 -4.67 20.79
C GLU A 59 -25.83 -4.84 20.07
N THR A 60 -24.91 -5.63 20.63
CA THR A 60 -23.61 -5.92 20.01
C THR A 60 -23.79 -6.65 18.68
N ILE A 61 -24.65 -7.66 18.62
CA ILE A 61 -24.93 -8.41 17.39
C ILE A 61 -25.54 -7.49 16.33
N LEU A 62 -26.57 -6.72 16.69
CA LEU A 62 -27.27 -5.84 15.75
C LEU A 62 -26.38 -4.69 15.26
N THR A 63 -25.55 -4.12 16.14
CA THR A 63 -24.58 -3.09 15.76
C THR A 63 -23.55 -3.64 14.77
N ASN A 64 -23.05 -4.85 15.02
CA ASN A 64 -22.13 -5.52 14.11
C ASN A 64 -22.77 -5.87 12.77
N LEU A 65 -24.04 -6.30 12.75
CA LEU A 65 -24.77 -6.57 11.51
C LEU A 65 -25.03 -5.28 10.73
N TYR A 66 -25.47 -4.22 11.41
CA TYR A 66 -25.76 -2.92 10.79
C TYR A 66 -24.49 -2.29 10.19
N ALA A 67 -23.37 -2.33 10.91
CA ALA A 67 -22.07 -1.82 10.45
C ALA A 67 -21.58 -2.51 9.16
N ARG A 68 -22.03 -3.74 8.90
CA ARG A 68 -21.66 -4.51 7.69
C ARG A 68 -22.52 -4.16 6.48
N GLY A 69 -23.59 -3.38 6.63
CA GLY A 69 -24.50 -3.03 5.53
C GLY A 69 -25.05 -4.27 4.82
N ILE A 70 -25.10 -4.26 3.48
CA ILE A 70 -25.55 -5.40 2.67
C ILE A 70 -24.73 -6.68 2.92
N ASN A 71 -23.50 -6.57 3.42
CA ASN A 71 -22.66 -7.74 3.69
C ASN A 71 -23.16 -8.59 4.86
N CYS A 72 -24.10 -8.09 5.68
CA CYS A 72 -24.76 -8.90 6.68
C CYS A 72 -25.60 -10.03 6.06
N PHE A 73 -26.03 -9.92 4.81
CA PHE A 73 -26.82 -10.94 4.12
C PHE A 73 -26.06 -12.25 3.91
N ALA A 74 -24.72 -12.23 3.91
CA ALA A 74 -23.90 -13.43 3.79
C ALA A 74 -24.12 -14.42 4.95
N TYR A 75 -24.52 -13.89 6.11
CA TYR A 75 -24.82 -14.65 7.32
C TYR A 75 -26.21 -15.28 7.32
N SER A 76 -27.09 -14.86 6.39
CA SER A 76 -28.41 -15.45 6.21
C SER A 76 -28.39 -16.46 5.07
N VAL A 77 -28.87 -17.68 5.31
CA VAL A 77 -28.99 -18.70 4.26
C VAL A 77 -29.95 -18.25 3.17
N THR A 78 -31.02 -17.52 3.52
CA THR A 78 -32.07 -17.10 2.59
C THR A 78 -31.74 -15.80 1.84
N LEU A 79 -30.97 -14.89 2.45
CA LEU A 79 -30.62 -13.60 1.83
C LEU A 79 -29.29 -13.61 1.09
N ARG A 80 -28.49 -14.67 1.25
CA ARG A 80 -27.19 -14.80 0.58
C ARG A 80 -27.32 -14.79 -0.94
N ASP A 81 -28.34 -15.44 -1.50
CA ASP A 81 -28.53 -15.45 -2.95
C ASP A 81 -29.07 -14.13 -3.47
N TYR A 82 -29.90 -13.42 -2.68
CA TYR A 82 -30.30 -12.05 -2.97
C TYR A 82 -29.09 -11.11 -3.00
N GLN A 83 -28.18 -11.22 -2.04
CA GLN A 83 -26.93 -10.46 -2.03
C GLN A 83 -26.09 -10.72 -3.29
N ARG A 84 -25.94 -11.99 -3.68
CA ARG A 84 -25.20 -12.38 -4.90
C ARG A 84 -25.87 -11.83 -6.15
N GLN A 85 -27.18 -11.92 -6.25
CA GLN A 85 -27.95 -11.45 -7.40
C GLN A 85 -27.95 -9.93 -7.49
N HIS A 86 -28.13 -9.22 -6.37
CA HIS A 86 -27.98 -7.78 -6.28
C HIS A 86 -26.58 -7.32 -6.71
N TYR A 87 -25.52 -8.02 -6.29
CA TYR A 87 -24.16 -7.72 -6.77
C TYR A 87 -23.96 -8.03 -8.26
N LYS A 88 -24.70 -8.96 -8.86
CA LYS A 88 -24.65 -9.24 -10.30
C LYS A 88 -25.42 -8.21 -11.12
N ASP A 89 -26.64 -7.89 -10.70
CA ASP A 89 -27.59 -7.06 -11.44
C ASP A 89 -27.28 -5.57 -11.31
N ASN A 90 -26.81 -5.15 -10.12
CA ASN A 90 -26.41 -3.79 -9.84
C ASN A 90 -24.90 -3.60 -9.89
N HIS A 91 -24.15 -4.44 -10.62
CA HIS A 91 -22.70 -4.26 -10.79
C HIS A 91 -22.43 -3.11 -11.78
N PRO A 92 -22.04 -1.90 -11.33
CA PRO A 92 -21.78 -0.80 -12.23
C PRO A 92 -20.27 -0.74 -12.39
N LEU A 93 -19.78 -1.03 -13.59
CA LEU A 93 -18.48 -0.52 -14.06
C LEU A 93 -18.37 1.03 -13.97
N THR A 94 -19.38 1.72 -13.44
CA THR A 94 -19.51 3.18 -13.28
C THR A 94 -19.55 3.69 -11.84
N GLN A 95 -19.57 2.84 -10.80
CA GLN A 95 -19.42 3.29 -9.41
C GLN A 95 -18.40 2.42 -8.67
N VAL A 96 -17.14 2.58 -9.06
CA VAL A 96 -15.98 2.23 -8.22
C VAL A 96 -16.04 3.16 -7.00
N ASN A 97 -16.78 2.77 -5.99
CA ASN A 97 -16.79 3.43 -4.69
C ASN A 97 -15.75 2.77 -3.77
N PHE A 98 -15.14 3.60 -2.93
CA PHE A 98 -13.98 3.35 -2.06
C PHE A 98 -13.97 2.03 -1.26
N THR A 99 -15.11 1.37 -1.05
CA THR A 99 -15.21 0.08 -0.34
C THR A 99 -14.56 -1.08 -1.10
N THR A 100 -14.47 -1.04 -2.44
CA THR A 100 -13.68 -2.06 -3.17
C THR A 100 -12.18 -1.88 -2.88
N PHE A 101 -11.74 -0.65 -2.59
CA PHE A 101 -10.34 -0.34 -2.25
C PHE A 101 -9.91 -0.95 -0.90
N GLU A 102 -10.85 -1.13 0.05
CA GLU A 102 -10.60 -1.84 1.31
C GLU A 102 -10.67 -3.37 1.16
N LEU A 103 -11.49 -3.88 0.23
CA LEU A 103 -11.52 -5.30 -0.15
C LEU A 103 -10.27 -5.75 -0.95
N PHE A 104 -9.40 -4.82 -1.38
CA PHE A 104 -8.17 -5.11 -2.12
C PHE A 104 -6.98 -5.53 -1.24
N ILE A 105 -7.16 -5.68 0.08
CA ILE A 105 -6.12 -6.10 1.03
C ILE A 105 -6.23 -7.60 1.35
N ASP A 106 -6.30 -8.44 0.32
CA ASP A 106 -5.84 -9.82 0.45
C ASP A 106 -5.03 -10.20 -0.79
N LEU A 107 -3.77 -9.77 -0.76
CA LEU A 107 -2.76 -9.84 -1.82
C LEU A 107 -2.19 -11.25 -2.06
N SER A 108 -2.86 -12.31 -1.58
CA SER A 108 -2.35 -13.68 -1.65
C SER A 108 -2.72 -14.44 -2.93
N ASN A 109 -3.65 -13.93 -3.76
CA ASN A 109 -4.26 -14.75 -4.82
C ASN A 109 -4.10 -14.18 -6.24
N LEU A 110 -3.07 -14.68 -6.94
CA LEU A 110 -2.74 -14.41 -8.35
C LEU A 110 -3.93 -14.64 -9.31
N LYS A 111 -4.85 -15.58 -9.03
CA LYS A 111 -6.03 -15.82 -9.87
C LYS A 111 -7.05 -14.67 -9.80
N LYS A 112 -7.18 -13.99 -8.65
CA LYS A 112 -8.08 -12.83 -8.51
C LYS A 112 -7.54 -11.61 -9.30
N MET A 113 -6.22 -11.47 -9.38
CA MET A 113 -5.58 -10.46 -10.24
C MET A 113 -5.83 -10.68 -11.72
N TYR A 114 -5.80 -11.94 -12.19
CA TYR A 114 -6.04 -12.27 -13.59
C TYR A 114 -7.51 -12.03 -14.02
N LEU A 115 -8.45 -12.28 -13.12
CA LEU A 115 -9.86 -11.91 -13.33
C LEU A 115 -10.05 -10.39 -13.38
N LEU A 116 -9.36 -9.65 -12.53
CA LEU A 116 -9.39 -8.19 -12.53
C LEU A 116 -8.78 -7.59 -13.80
N TYR A 117 -7.68 -8.18 -14.29
CA TYR A 117 -7.07 -7.88 -15.60
C TYR A 117 -8.08 -8.00 -16.72
N HIS A 118 -8.79 -9.13 -16.78
CA HIS A 118 -9.78 -9.37 -17.82
C HIS A 118 -10.92 -8.35 -17.75
N CYS A 119 -11.42 -8.03 -16.55
CA CYS A 119 -12.49 -7.05 -16.35
C CYS A 119 -12.07 -5.61 -16.72
N LEU A 120 -10.84 -5.20 -16.40
CA LEU A 120 -10.35 -3.84 -16.62
C LEU A 120 -9.84 -3.63 -18.05
N HIS A 121 -9.31 -4.66 -18.69
CA HIS A 121 -8.92 -4.63 -20.10
C HIS A 121 -10.12 -4.42 -21.03
N HIS A 122 -11.31 -4.93 -20.63
CA HIS A 122 -12.58 -4.69 -21.33
C HIS A 122 -13.30 -3.40 -20.91
N SER A 123 -12.80 -2.67 -19.90
CA SER A 123 -13.35 -1.35 -19.56
C SER A 123 -12.99 -0.33 -20.66
N ARG A 124 -13.98 0.45 -21.11
CA ARG A 124 -13.79 1.48 -22.16
C ARG A 124 -13.16 2.78 -21.62
N THR A 125 -13.00 2.93 -20.31
CA THR A 125 -12.53 4.18 -19.69
C THR A 125 -11.02 4.17 -19.47
N VAL A 126 -10.33 5.16 -20.03
CA VAL A 126 -8.87 5.37 -19.89
C VAL A 126 -8.44 5.42 -18.41
N ALA A 127 -9.30 5.93 -17.53
CA ALA A 127 -9.05 6.01 -16.09
C ALA A 127 -8.95 4.63 -15.41
N CYS A 128 -9.79 3.67 -15.78
CA CYS A 128 -9.76 2.32 -15.21
C CYS A 128 -8.52 1.54 -15.68
N LYS A 129 -8.13 1.69 -16.95
CA LYS A 129 -6.86 1.14 -17.46
C LYS A 129 -5.66 1.76 -16.74
N SER A 130 -5.65 3.06 -16.50
CA SER A 130 -4.54 3.75 -15.83
C SER A 130 -4.44 3.38 -14.35
N LEU A 131 -5.57 3.28 -13.64
CA LEU A 131 -5.63 2.78 -12.25
C LEU A 131 -5.22 1.31 -12.16
N PHE A 132 -5.54 0.52 -13.17
CA PHE A 132 -5.12 -0.87 -13.26
C PHE A 132 -3.64 -1.01 -13.59
N THR A 133 -3.08 -0.20 -14.49
CA THR A 133 -1.64 -0.14 -14.75
C THR A 133 -0.89 0.32 -13.50
N LEU A 134 -1.45 1.27 -12.73
CA LEU A 134 -0.96 1.67 -11.41
C LEU A 134 -1.04 0.54 -10.38
N TYR A 135 -2.02 -0.36 -10.48
CA TYR A 135 -2.17 -1.50 -9.57
C TYR A 135 -1.27 -2.68 -9.98
N LEU A 136 -1.25 -3.02 -11.27
CA LEU A 136 -0.32 -3.99 -11.84
C LEU A 136 1.12 -3.56 -11.61
N SER A 137 1.44 -2.28 -11.73
CA SER A 137 2.79 -1.82 -11.39
C SER A 137 3.10 -2.17 -9.94
N LYS A 138 2.24 -1.86 -8.96
CA LYS A 138 2.41 -2.30 -7.55
C LYS A 138 2.58 -3.80 -7.39
N SER A 139 1.86 -4.59 -8.18
CA SER A 139 1.94 -6.05 -8.14
C SER A 139 3.15 -6.61 -8.88
N CYS A 140 3.68 -5.92 -9.89
CA CYS A 140 4.93 -6.23 -10.57
C CYS A 140 6.16 -5.98 -9.69
N TRP A 141 5.99 -5.35 -8.52
CA TRP A 141 7.05 -5.22 -7.51
C TRP A 141 7.27 -6.54 -6.77
N PHE A 142 6.31 -7.47 -6.91
CA PHE A 142 6.58 -8.88 -6.82
C PHE A 142 7.16 -9.31 -8.16
N VAL A 143 8.44 -9.05 -8.42
CA VAL A 143 9.19 -9.89 -9.36
C VAL A 143 9.48 -11.16 -8.56
N PRO A 144 8.64 -12.20 -8.62
CA PRO A 144 8.76 -13.34 -7.74
C PRO A 144 9.77 -14.26 -8.39
N ASP A 145 10.98 -14.34 -7.83
CA ASP A 145 11.93 -15.45 -8.01
C ASP A 145 12.30 -15.87 -9.46
N THR A 146 11.77 -15.22 -10.49
CA THR A 146 12.14 -15.45 -11.89
C THR A 146 13.61 -15.09 -12.09
N SER A 147 14.18 -14.21 -11.25
CA SER A 147 15.61 -13.95 -11.21
C SER A 147 16.47 -15.20 -10.92
N LYS A 148 16.00 -16.21 -10.16
CA LYS A 148 16.83 -17.40 -9.86
C LYS A 148 17.11 -18.29 -11.08
N HIS A 149 16.21 -18.31 -12.06
CA HIS A 149 16.47 -18.97 -13.36
C HIS A 149 17.13 -18.05 -14.39
N LEU A 150 17.47 -16.82 -14.01
CA LEU A 150 17.89 -15.76 -14.92
C LEU A 150 19.35 -15.32 -14.71
N PHE A 151 20.11 -15.90 -13.77
CA PHE A 151 21.49 -15.45 -13.52
C PHE A 151 22.51 -16.59 -13.39
N THR A 152 22.20 -17.81 -13.81
CA THR A 152 23.21 -18.86 -13.95
C THR A 152 24.12 -18.56 -15.15
N SER A 153 25.42 -18.74 -14.91
CA SER A 153 26.52 -18.47 -15.84
C SER A 153 26.34 -19.25 -17.15
N TYR A 154 26.01 -18.56 -18.23
CA TYR A 154 26.05 -19.12 -19.58
C TYR A 154 26.89 -18.24 -20.49
N SER A 155 28.00 -18.81 -20.94
CA SER A 155 28.91 -18.30 -21.95
C SER A 155 28.35 -18.60 -23.34
N ALA A 156 27.41 -17.78 -23.80
CA ALA A 156 27.10 -17.51 -25.21
C ALA A 156 26.03 -16.40 -25.28
N GLU A 157 26.17 -15.48 -26.25
CA GLU A 157 25.15 -14.53 -26.73
C GLU A 157 24.92 -13.21 -25.98
N ASN A 158 25.70 -12.18 -26.36
CA ASN A 158 25.37 -10.75 -26.13
C ASN A 158 23.92 -10.40 -26.55
N LYS A 159 23.37 -11.08 -27.56
CA LYS A 159 22.01 -10.86 -28.06
C LYS A 159 20.94 -11.27 -27.05
N HIS A 160 21.09 -12.40 -26.38
CA HIS A 160 20.14 -12.87 -25.38
C HIS A 160 20.17 -11.98 -24.13
N GLN A 161 21.37 -11.60 -23.68
CA GLN A 161 21.53 -10.66 -22.56
C GLN A 161 20.92 -9.29 -22.87
N TYR A 162 21.11 -8.76 -24.08
CA TYR A 162 20.51 -7.50 -24.50
C TYR A 162 18.99 -7.56 -24.61
N SER A 163 18.44 -8.64 -25.20
CA SER A 163 16.99 -8.84 -25.31
C SER A 163 16.33 -8.86 -23.93
N LYS A 164 16.96 -9.56 -22.99
CA LYS A 164 16.50 -9.64 -21.61
C LYS A 164 16.62 -8.33 -20.86
N TYR A 165 17.75 -7.62 -21.00
CA TYR A 165 17.91 -6.27 -20.47
C TYR A 165 16.80 -5.34 -20.95
N LYS A 166 16.49 -5.37 -22.26
CA LYS A 166 15.43 -4.57 -22.86
C LYS A 166 14.04 -4.95 -22.30
N HIS A 167 13.80 -6.24 -22.12
CA HIS A 167 12.58 -6.75 -21.51
C HIS A 167 12.43 -6.25 -20.06
N ASP A 168 13.42 -6.47 -19.20
CA ASP A 168 13.39 -6.05 -17.79
C ASP A 168 13.23 -4.53 -17.68
N LEU A 169 13.98 -3.77 -18.47
CA LEU A 169 13.90 -2.32 -18.52
C LEU A 169 12.51 -1.85 -18.94
N SER A 170 11.88 -2.51 -19.92
CA SER A 170 10.53 -2.14 -20.37
C SER A 170 9.48 -2.29 -19.25
N HIS A 171 9.59 -3.33 -18.42
CA HIS A 171 8.72 -3.52 -17.25
C HIS A 171 8.97 -2.46 -16.17
N LEU A 172 10.24 -2.15 -15.89
CA LEU A 172 10.59 -1.11 -14.91
C LEU A 172 10.12 0.28 -15.34
N ILE A 173 10.17 0.59 -16.65
CA ILE A 173 9.65 1.84 -17.20
C ILE A 173 8.14 1.96 -16.96
N VAL A 174 7.37 0.88 -17.01
CA VAL A 174 5.94 0.91 -16.64
C VAL A 174 5.78 1.32 -15.16
N GLY A 175 6.65 0.82 -14.28
CA GLY A 175 6.69 1.23 -12.87
C GLY A 175 6.97 2.72 -12.68
N VAL A 176 7.93 3.27 -13.44
CA VAL A 176 8.24 4.70 -13.46
C VAL A 176 7.03 5.57 -13.84
N HIS A 177 6.17 5.09 -14.72
CA HIS A 177 4.96 5.80 -15.11
C HIS A 177 3.85 5.77 -14.05
N SER A 178 3.98 4.91 -13.05
CA SER A 178 2.94 4.67 -12.07
C SER A 178 3.03 5.55 -10.81
N ASP A 179 4.20 6.02 -10.42
CA ASP A 179 4.35 6.90 -9.25
C ASP A 179 5.26 8.11 -9.54
N ALA A 180 5.42 8.98 -8.53
CA ALA A 180 6.27 10.16 -8.62
C ALA A 180 7.75 9.88 -8.30
N VAL A 181 8.06 8.82 -7.54
CA VAL A 181 9.37 8.64 -6.89
C VAL A 181 9.79 7.16 -6.87
N THR A 182 8.99 6.29 -6.30
CA THR A 182 9.40 4.92 -5.97
C THR A 182 9.81 4.09 -7.20
N GLY A 183 9.05 4.15 -8.29
CA GLY A 183 9.40 3.51 -9.56
C GLY A 183 10.69 4.04 -10.17
N TRP A 184 10.96 5.34 -10.01
CA TRP A 184 12.25 5.94 -10.41
C TRP A 184 13.41 5.39 -9.60
N LEU A 185 13.23 5.21 -8.28
CA LEU A 185 14.27 4.67 -7.40
C LEU A 185 14.53 3.18 -7.64
N ILE A 186 13.50 2.39 -7.96
CA ILE A 186 13.65 1.00 -8.38
C ILE A 186 14.47 0.93 -9.67
N LEU A 187 14.14 1.76 -10.67
CA LEU A 187 14.90 1.83 -11.91
C LEU A 187 16.34 2.32 -11.67
N ALA A 188 16.54 3.31 -10.81
CA ALA A 188 17.87 3.78 -10.42
C ALA A 188 18.68 2.65 -9.76
N SER A 189 18.05 1.87 -8.87
CA SER A 189 18.67 0.73 -8.20
C SER A 189 19.07 -0.37 -9.20
N TYR A 190 18.21 -0.66 -10.18
CA TYR A 190 18.53 -1.57 -11.28
C TYR A 190 19.76 -1.11 -12.07
N LEU A 191 19.83 0.17 -12.43
CA LEU A 191 20.99 0.75 -13.13
C LEU A 191 22.27 0.72 -12.28
N TYR A 192 22.14 0.92 -10.96
CA TYR A 192 23.25 0.81 -10.02
C TYR A 192 23.85 -0.59 -10.01
N VAL A 193 23.02 -1.64 -9.88
CA VAL A 193 23.50 -3.05 -9.90
C VAL A 193 24.19 -3.39 -11.22
N ARG A 194 23.80 -2.74 -12.32
CA ARG A 194 24.46 -2.84 -13.64
C ARG A 194 25.69 -1.94 -13.80
N LYS A 195 26.17 -1.31 -12.72
CA LYS A 195 27.32 -0.41 -12.68
C LYS A 195 27.17 0.84 -13.56
N ASN A 196 25.94 1.24 -13.89
CA ASN A 196 25.67 2.50 -14.58
C ASN A 196 25.39 3.61 -13.56
N TYR A 197 26.44 3.97 -12.80
CA TYR A 197 26.35 4.87 -11.66
C TYR A 197 25.90 6.28 -12.04
N VAL A 198 26.33 6.80 -13.19
CA VAL A 198 25.94 8.15 -13.66
C VAL A 198 24.44 8.21 -13.96
N ALA A 199 23.90 7.21 -14.69
CA ALA A 199 22.47 7.19 -14.98
C ALA A 199 21.63 6.94 -13.72
N SER A 200 22.09 6.05 -12.84
CA SER A 200 21.46 5.79 -11.54
C SER A 200 21.39 7.06 -10.69
N LEU A 201 22.51 7.79 -10.58
CA LEU A 201 22.58 9.06 -9.85
C LEU A 201 21.64 10.12 -10.44
N ARG A 202 21.58 10.23 -11.78
CA ARG A 202 20.66 11.16 -12.45
C ARG A 202 19.20 10.87 -12.12
N LEU A 203 18.79 9.60 -12.16
CA LEU A 203 17.42 9.19 -11.80
C LEU A 203 17.13 9.37 -10.32
N THR A 204 18.12 9.09 -9.47
CA THR A 204 18.03 9.32 -8.02
C THR A 204 17.80 10.80 -7.71
N ASN A 205 18.53 11.70 -8.37
CA ASN A 205 18.36 13.14 -8.22
C ASN A 205 17.02 13.63 -8.75
N TYR A 206 16.57 13.07 -9.87
CA TYR A 206 15.23 13.35 -10.38
C TYR A 206 14.15 12.95 -9.36
N ALA A 207 14.26 11.78 -8.73
CA ALA A 207 13.34 11.33 -7.69
C ALA A 207 13.38 12.24 -6.44
N LEU A 208 14.58 12.66 -6.00
CA LEU A 208 14.76 13.60 -4.89
C LEU A 208 14.13 14.98 -5.18
N GLN A 209 14.17 15.47 -6.41
CA GLN A 209 13.49 16.73 -6.79
C GLN A 209 11.95 16.62 -6.75
N LYS A 210 11.39 15.42 -6.81
CA LYS A 210 9.94 15.19 -6.72
C LYS A 210 9.48 15.04 -5.27
N TYR A 211 10.39 14.80 -4.33
CA TYR A 211 10.12 14.89 -2.91
C TYR A 211 9.91 16.35 -2.50
N THR A 212 8.71 16.66 -2.00
CA THR A 212 8.41 17.91 -1.30
C THR A 212 7.82 17.54 0.06
N ASP A 213 8.03 18.38 1.08
CA ASP A 213 7.52 18.12 2.44
C ASP A 213 5.98 17.91 2.44
N GLU A 214 5.28 18.53 1.49
CA GLU A 214 3.83 18.41 1.29
C GLU A 214 3.38 17.11 0.58
N LYS A 215 4.30 16.35 -0.04
CA LYS A 215 4.01 15.13 -0.83
C LYS A 215 4.31 13.83 -0.09
N ILE A 216 4.58 13.92 1.20
CA ILE A 216 4.94 12.77 2.04
C ILE A 216 3.65 12.01 2.36
N PHE A 217 3.21 11.18 1.42
CA PHE A 217 2.17 10.20 1.67
C PHE A 217 2.75 9.06 2.51
N ASN A 218 2.80 9.23 3.83
CA ASN A 218 3.08 8.12 4.73
C ASN A 218 1.87 7.19 4.72
N GLY A 219 2.05 5.98 4.20
CA GLY A 219 1.01 4.98 3.91
C GLY A 219 0.11 4.53 5.06
N SER A 220 0.04 5.26 6.18
CA SER A 220 -0.91 5.06 7.28
C SER A 220 -2.30 5.68 7.02
N GLY A 221 -2.50 6.41 5.92
CA GLY A 221 -3.83 6.88 5.50
C GLY A 221 -3.77 8.17 4.71
N LEU A 222 -4.87 8.50 4.02
CA LEU A 222 -5.03 9.84 3.44
C LEU A 222 -5.13 10.86 4.57
N THR A 223 -4.27 11.88 4.57
CA THR A 223 -4.42 13.00 5.51
C THR A 223 -5.79 13.65 5.32
N LYS A 224 -6.31 14.32 6.35
CA LYS A 224 -7.59 15.03 6.25
C LYS A 224 -7.59 16.03 5.08
N TYR A 225 -6.45 16.67 4.81
CA TYR A 225 -6.28 17.55 3.66
C TYR A 225 -6.40 16.79 2.34
N GLU A 226 -5.74 15.65 2.19
CA GLU A 226 -5.80 14.83 0.98
C GLU A 226 -7.17 14.21 0.77
N LEU A 227 -7.83 13.73 1.83
CA LEU A 227 -9.23 13.29 1.77
C LEU A 227 -10.12 14.42 1.29
N THR A 228 -9.97 15.62 1.84
CA THR A 228 -10.78 16.79 1.45
C THR A 228 -10.47 17.22 0.02
N PHE A 229 -9.20 17.19 -0.38
CA PHE A 229 -8.75 17.51 -1.74
C PHE A 229 -9.32 16.50 -2.75
N ILE A 230 -9.17 15.20 -2.47
CA ILE A 230 -9.73 14.11 -3.27
C ILE A 230 -11.26 14.23 -3.30
N GLN A 231 -11.95 14.40 -2.18
CA GLN A 231 -13.41 14.55 -2.14
C GLN A 231 -13.89 15.75 -2.95
N LYS A 232 -13.22 16.90 -2.82
CA LYS A 232 -13.57 18.14 -3.53
C LYS A 232 -13.32 18.05 -5.03
N HIS A 233 -12.32 17.28 -5.47
CA HIS A 233 -11.89 17.27 -6.86
C HIS A 233 -12.29 15.99 -7.62
N VAL A 234 -12.46 14.84 -6.97
CA VAL A 234 -12.82 13.56 -7.60
C VAL A 234 -14.19 13.63 -8.28
N LEU A 235 -15.18 14.28 -7.67
CA LEU A 235 -16.51 14.44 -8.30
C LEU A 235 -16.45 15.18 -9.66
N ASN A 236 -15.47 16.09 -9.83
CA ASN A 236 -15.25 16.81 -11.09
C ASN A 236 -14.18 16.18 -11.99
N LEU A 237 -13.21 15.47 -11.42
CA LEU A 237 -12.03 14.94 -12.12
C LEU A 237 -12.19 13.52 -12.68
N MET A 238 -13.22 12.76 -12.27
CA MET A 238 -13.53 11.40 -12.77
C MET A 238 -13.73 11.33 -14.30
N LYS A 239 -13.77 12.48 -15.00
CA LYS A 239 -13.87 12.58 -16.46
C LYS A 239 -12.54 12.91 -17.17
N THR A 240 -11.42 13.07 -16.47
CA THR A 240 -10.20 13.68 -17.05
C THR A 240 -8.90 12.94 -16.71
N GLU A 241 -7.97 12.88 -17.67
CA GLU A 241 -6.58 12.40 -17.47
C GLU A 241 -5.83 13.16 -16.34
N LYS A 242 -6.33 14.36 -15.98
CA LYS A 242 -5.79 15.17 -14.89
C LYS A 242 -5.84 14.46 -13.54
N LEU A 243 -6.88 13.67 -13.22
CA LEU A 243 -6.94 12.95 -11.93
C LEU A 243 -5.75 12.01 -11.74
N TYR A 244 -5.42 11.26 -12.78
CA TYR A 244 -4.32 10.31 -12.76
C TYR A 244 -2.99 11.02 -12.54
N SER A 245 -2.76 12.13 -13.24
CA SER A 245 -1.55 12.94 -13.06
C SER A 245 -1.41 13.50 -11.64
N VAL A 246 -2.52 13.92 -11.03
CA VAL A 246 -2.55 14.47 -9.67
C VAL A 246 -2.32 13.36 -8.64
N LEU A 247 -3.04 12.24 -8.70
CA LEU A 247 -2.84 11.11 -7.79
C LEU A 247 -1.41 10.54 -7.90
N ARG A 248 -0.87 10.47 -9.11
CA ARG A 248 0.53 10.09 -9.34
C ARG A 248 1.50 11.05 -8.64
N SER A 249 1.23 12.35 -8.70
CA SER A 249 2.10 13.37 -8.09
C SER A 249 2.05 13.43 -6.57
N LEU A 250 0.97 12.91 -5.96
CA LEU A 250 0.72 12.98 -4.52
C LEU A 250 1.20 11.73 -3.78
N ARG A 251 1.43 10.60 -4.48
CA ARG A 251 1.69 9.32 -3.82
C ARG A 251 3.14 8.91 -3.92
N ILE A 252 3.73 8.68 -2.75
CA ILE A 252 5.06 8.10 -2.59
C ILE A 252 4.88 6.81 -1.78
N GLU A 253 5.18 5.66 -2.39
CA GLU A 253 5.05 4.36 -1.70
C GLU A 253 6.40 3.89 -1.17
N THR A 254 6.39 3.05 -0.13
CA THR A 254 7.61 2.40 0.38
C THR A 254 8.20 1.48 -0.67
N LEU A 255 9.54 1.48 -0.79
CA LEU A 255 10.26 0.55 -1.66
C LEU A 255 10.22 -0.84 -1.05
N THR A 256 9.70 -1.83 -1.74
CA THR A 256 9.65 -3.21 -1.24
C THR A 256 10.52 -4.10 -2.10
N PHE A 257 11.48 -4.78 -1.49
CA PHE A 257 12.31 -5.78 -2.16
C PHE A 257 11.96 -7.17 -1.61
N GLY A 258 11.68 -8.10 -2.53
CA GLY A 258 11.49 -9.50 -2.18
C GLY A 258 12.80 -10.21 -1.83
N PRO A 259 12.75 -11.37 -1.16
CA PRO A 259 13.95 -12.13 -0.82
C PRO A 259 14.85 -12.39 -2.03
N ASN A 260 16.16 -12.23 -1.87
CA ASN A 260 17.17 -12.40 -2.95
C ASN A 260 16.92 -11.52 -4.19
N SER A 261 16.32 -10.34 -3.98
CA SER A 261 16.12 -9.37 -5.05
C SER A 261 17.44 -9.05 -5.78
N SER A 262 17.46 -9.27 -7.10
CA SER A 262 18.62 -8.94 -7.93
C SER A 262 18.79 -7.45 -8.22
N ILE A 263 17.81 -6.62 -7.82
CA ILE A 263 17.80 -5.18 -8.11
C ILE A 263 18.22 -4.33 -6.91
N ILE A 264 18.41 -4.91 -5.72
CA ILE A 264 18.89 -4.17 -4.55
C ILE A 264 20.41 -3.97 -4.62
N PRO A 265 20.95 -2.82 -4.17
CA PRO A 265 22.40 -2.64 -4.07
C PRO A 265 23.05 -3.78 -3.28
N GLN A 266 24.20 -4.25 -3.77
CA GLN A 266 24.93 -5.38 -3.15
C GLN A 266 25.23 -5.11 -1.67
N GLU A 267 25.45 -3.84 -1.33
CA GLU A 267 25.76 -3.38 0.02
C GLU A 267 24.61 -3.62 1.01
N LEU A 268 23.38 -3.82 0.53
CA LEU A 268 22.19 -4.14 1.33
C LEU A 268 21.70 -5.59 1.14
N GLN A 269 22.43 -6.44 0.41
CA GLN A 269 22.02 -7.83 0.15
C GLN A 269 21.69 -8.61 1.43
N LEU A 270 22.49 -8.43 2.48
CA LEU A 270 22.29 -9.10 3.78
C LEU A 270 20.88 -8.86 4.34
N ASP A 271 20.30 -7.68 4.11
CA ASP A 271 19.00 -7.29 4.64
C ASP A 271 17.84 -7.97 3.88
N VAL A 272 18.09 -8.51 2.69
CA VAL A 272 17.07 -9.04 1.77
C VAL A 272 17.24 -10.54 1.52
N THR A 273 18.17 -11.20 2.19
CA THR A 273 18.40 -12.65 1.99
C THR A 273 17.24 -13.51 2.46
N ARG A 274 16.61 -13.16 3.60
CA ARG A 274 15.65 -14.04 4.30
C ARG A 274 14.20 -13.64 4.12
N MET A 275 13.92 -12.34 4.04
CA MET A 275 12.56 -11.82 4.06
C MET A 275 12.40 -10.63 3.12
N ARG A 276 11.14 -10.23 2.97
CA ARG A 276 10.78 -8.99 2.29
C ARG A 276 11.23 -7.81 3.15
N THR A 277 11.94 -6.87 2.53
CA THR A 277 12.47 -5.69 3.22
C THR A 277 11.90 -4.44 2.58
N CYS A 278 11.44 -3.51 3.41
CA CYS A 278 10.80 -2.28 2.97
C CYS A 278 11.64 -1.06 3.36
N TYR A 279 12.00 -0.24 2.40
CA TYR A 279 12.75 1.00 2.64
C TYR A 279 11.86 2.21 2.42
N TYR A 280 12.04 3.22 3.26
CA TYR A 280 11.44 4.50 3.02
C TYR A 280 12.16 5.18 1.84
N PRO A 281 11.46 5.74 0.84
CA PRO A 281 12.14 6.07 -0.41
C PRO A 281 13.09 7.26 -0.31
N LEU A 282 12.86 8.20 0.62
CA LEU A 282 13.73 9.36 0.81
C LEU A 282 15.13 8.96 1.34
N PRO A 283 15.26 8.24 2.48
CA PRO A 283 16.53 7.69 2.91
C PRO A 283 17.16 6.77 1.86
N PHE A 284 16.38 5.91 1.20
CA PHE A 284 16.91 5.04 0.16
C PHE A 284 17.48 5.85 -1.02
N ALA A 285 16.84 6.93 -1.43
CA ALA A 285 17.34 7.82 -2.47
C ALA A 285 18.66 8.48 -2.04
N TYR A 286 18.77 8.98 -0.81
CA TYR A 286 20.02 9.54 -0.33
C TYR A 286 21.13 8.49 -0.24
N PHE A 287 20.80 7.28 0.22
CA PHE A 287 21.74 6.16 0.28
C PHE A 287 22.20 5.71 -1.11
N LEU A 288 21.30 5.60 -2.08
CA LEU A 288 21.63 5.25 -3.46
C LEU A 288 22.49 6.34 -4.12
N GLY A 289 22.19 7.61 -3.84
CA GLY A 289 23.01 8.75 -4.26
C GLY A 289 24.42 8.68 -3.65
N PHE A 290 24.54 8.35 -2.36
CA PHE A 290 25.82 8.09 -1.71
C PHE A 290 26.59 6.97 -2.41
N LEU A 291 25.97 5.81 -2.64
CA LEU A 291 26.62 4.67 -3.29
C LEU A 291 27.12 5.00 -4.70
N CYS A 292 26.32 5.70 -5.50
CA CYS A 292 26.74 6.12 -6.83
C CYS A 292 27.98 7.01 -6.79
N ASN A 293 28.00 8.01 -5.90
CA ASN A 293 29.15 8.89 -5.74
C ASN A 293 30.38 8.17 -5.18
N TYR A 294 30.19 7.15 -4.35
CA TYR A 294 31.27 6.33 -3.80
C TYR A 294 32.00 5.58 -4.93
N HIS A 295 31.25 4.91 -5.81
CA HIS A 295 31.82 4.21 -6.97
C HIS A 295 32.37 5.17 -8.04
N LEU A 296 31.85 6.40 -8.12
CA LEU A 296 32.40 7.47 -8.97
C LEU A 296 33.59 8.22 -8.34
N GLN A 297 34.00 7.85 -7.12
CA GLN A 297 35.11 8.47 -6.36
C GLN A 297 34.89 9.97 -6.03
N ASP A 298 33.65 10.45 -5.99
CA ASP A 298 33.31 11.81 -5.55
C ASP A 298 33.04 11.84 -4.04
N ILE A 299 34.12 11.94 -3.26
CA ILE A 299 34.09 11.94 -1.79
C ILE A 299 33.27 13.13 -1.24
N THR A 300 33.30 14.28 -1.91
CA THR A 300 32.59 15.48 -1.47
C THR A 300 31.09 15.26 -1.56
N SER A 301 30.61 14.73 -2.67
CA SER A 301 29.21 14.35 -2.85
C SER A 301 28.81 13.20 -1.91
N CYS A 302 29.66 12.19 -1.70
CA CYS A 302 29.40 11.13 -0.69
C CYS A 302 29.09 11.73 0.68
N ARG A 303 29.94 12.62 1.18
CA ARG A 303 29.73 13.27 2.48
C ARG A 303 28.45 14.10 2.51
N HIS A 304 28.10 14.76 1.40
CA HIS A 304 26.83 15.47 1.27
C HIS A 304 25.62 14.54 1.42
N TYR A 305 25.57 13.44 0.67
CA TYR A 305 24.47 12.47 0.73
C TYR A 305 24.40 11.78 2.10
N LEU A 306 25.53 11.42 2.70
CA LEU A 306 25.56 10.82 4.03
C LEU A 306 25.01 11.79 5.09
N LYS A 307 25.38 13.07 5.04
CA LYS A 307 24.82 14.10 5.93
C LYS A 307 23.31 14.20 5.76
N LYS A 308 22.79 14.19 4.53
CA LYS A 308 21.34 14.22 4.25
C LYS A 308 20.64 12.96 4.76
N LEU A 309 21.23 11.79 4.57
CA LEU A 309 20.73 10.51 5.08
C LEU A 309 20.61 10.51 6.62
N ILE A 310 21.65 10.98 7.32
CA ILE A 310 21.63 11.12 8.79
C ILE A 310 20.55 12.11 9.24
N LEU A 311 20.37 13.23 8.52
CA LEU A 311 19.31 14.19 8.83
C LEU A 311 17.91 13.58 8.66
N THR A 312 17.69 12.75 7.63
CA THR A 312 16.39 12.07 7.47
C THR A 312 16.09 11.15 8.65
N LYS A 313 17.08 10.36 9.11
CA LYS A 313 16.95 9.49 10.28
C LYS A 313 16.50 10.22 11.54
N LYS A 314 16.99 11.45 11.75
CA LYS A 314 16.66 12.30 12.91
C LYS A 314 15.26 12.92 12.84
N ASN A 315 14.63 12.92 11.67
CA ASN A 315 13.32 13.53 11.51
C ASN A 315 12.21 12.54 11.86
N ASP A 316 11.76 12.57 13.11
CA ASP A 316 10.71 11.69 13.63
C ASP A 316 9.36 11.83 12.89
N SER A 317 9.09 12.98 12.26
CA SER A 317 7.85 13.21 11.52
C SER A 317 7.74 12.38 10.24
N ILE A 318 8.88 11.96 9.67
CA ILE A 318 8.94 11.23 8.41
C ILE A 318 8.87 9.71 8.65
N HIS A 319 9.34 9.24 9.81
CA HIS A 319 9.62 7.83 10.03
C HIS A 319 8.62 7.13 10.96
N VAL A 320 7.81 6.24 10.39
CA VAL A 320 7.22 5.13 11.15
C VAL A 320 8.36 4.31 11.77
N SER A 321 8.20 3.88 13.03
CA SER A 321 9.22 3.16 13.80
C SER A 321 9.91 2.05 13.01
N LEU A 322 9.15 1.30 12.22
CA LEU A 322 9.64 0.19 11.38
C LEU A 322 10.74 0.60 10.38
N PHE A 323 10.76 1.84 9.89
CA PHE A 323 11.77 2.29 8.91
C PHE A 323 13.02 2.88 9.55
N LYS A 324 13.02 3.14 10.86
CA LYS A 324 14.18 3.71 11.56
C LYS A 324 15.34 2.72 11.55
N ALA A 325 15.07 1.44 11.79
CA ALA A 325 16.07 0.37 11.75
C ALA A 325 16.74 0.26 10.37
N ASN A 326 15.95 0.19 9.29
CA ASN A 326 16.48 0.15 7.91
C ASN A 326 17.29 1.39 7.55
N THR A 327 16.87 2.56 8.03
CA THR A 327 17.62 3.81 7.82
C THR A 327 18.93 3.82 8.60
N ALA A 328 18.93 3.30 9.83
CA ALA A 328 20.14 3.13 10.62
C ALA A 328 21.13 2.16 9.95
N ILE A 329 20.65 1.04 9.38
CA ILE A 329 21.48 0.12 8.58
C ILE A 329 22.11 0.85 7.39
N MET A 330 21.32 1.60 6.60
CA MET A 330 21.86 2.37 5.46
C MET A 330 22.94 3.37 5.89
N CYS A 331 22.72 4.11 6.99
CA CYS A 331 23.75 4.99 7.56
C CYS A 331 25.00 4.19 7.96
N GLY A 332 24.83 3.06 8.65
CA GLY A 332 25.94 2.24 9.14
C GLY A 332 26.78 1.69 8.00
N VAL A 333 26.14 1.20 6.94
CA VAL A 333 26.81 0.75 5.71
C VAL A 333 27.57 1.90 5.05
N ALA A 334 26.98 3.09 4.96
CA ALA A 334 27.66 4.25 4.39
C ALA A 334 28.91 4.66 5.19
N HIS A 335 28.83 4.71 6.52
CA HIS A 335 30.00 4.96 7.39
C HIS A 335 31.06 3.87 7.24
N GLN A 336 30.67 2.60 7.15
CA GLN A 336 31.60 1.49 6.96
C GLN A 336 32.39 1.65 5.65
N LEU A 337 31.71 2.02 4.54
CA LEU A 337 32.34 2.19 3.23
C LEU A 337 33.37 3.32 3.17
N ILE A 338 33.20 4.38 3.97
CA ILE A 338 34.16 5.49 4.07
C ILE A 338 35.22 5.30 5.17
N GLY A 339 35.28 4.12 5.80
CA GLY A 339 36.28 3.79 6.82
C GLY A 339 35.94 4.27 8.24
N GLU A 340 34.72 4.75 8.47
CA GLU A 340 34.27 5.26 9.78
C GLU A 340 33.66 4.14 10.64
N ALA A 341 34.49 3.15 10.98
CA ALA A 341 34.07 1.91 11.66
C ALA A 341 33.32 2.14 12.99
N TYR A 342 33.74 3.15 13.78
CA TYR A 342 33.10 3.47 15.06
C TYR A 342 31.62 3.88 14.89
N PHE A 343 31.33 4.79 13.96
CA PHE A 343 29.97 5.24 13.69
C PHE A 343 29.12 4.12 13.08
N ALA A 344 29.70 3.31 12.19
CA ALA A 344 29.03 2.15 11.63
C ALA A 344 28.56 1.18 12.73
N LYS A 345 29.44 0.85 13.70
CA LYS A 345 29.13 -0.03 14.83
C LYS A 345 27.96 0.49 15.66
N ILE A 346 27.98 1.78 16.03
CA ILE A 346 26.88 2.39 16.81
C ILE A 346 25.55 2.28 16.08
N LEU A 347 25.53 2.55 14.77
CA LEU A 347 24.30 2.51 13.97
C LEU A 347 23.77 1.09 13.77
N PHE A 348 24.63 0.09 13.65
CA PHE A 348 24.20 -1.30 13.62
C PHE A 348 23.67 -1.78 14.97
N GLN A 349 24.28 -1.36 16.09
CA GLN A 349 23.74 -1.63 17.43
C GLN A 349 22.36 -1.00 17.60
N GLU A 350 22.20 0.26 17.17
CA GLU A 350 20.91 0.94 17.20
C GLU A 350 19.85 0.20 16.38
N ALA A 351 20.17 -0.21 15.15
CA ALA A 351 19.25 -0.97 14.30
C ALA A 351 18.83 -2.30 14.95
N ALA A 352 19.76 -3.00 15.60
CA ALA A 352 19.49 -4.25 16.30
C ALA A 352 18.64 -4.09 17.57
N MET A 353 18.54 -2.88 18.14
CA MET A 353 17.65 -2.64 19.29
C MET A 353 16.22 -2.26 18.87
N GLN A 354 16.00 -1.85 17.63
CA GLN A 354 14.73 -1.25 17.19
C GLN A 354 13.74 -2.25 16.60
N ASP A 355 14.20 -3.36 16.01
CA ASP A 355 13.32 -4.29 15.27
C ASP A 355 13.92 -5.70 15.22
N GLU A 356 13.20 -6.68 15.75
CA GLU A 356 13.59 -8.11 15.77
C GLU A 356 13.93 -8.64 14.36
N PHE A 357 13.27 -8.15 13.32
CA PHE A 357 13.50 -8.61 11.95
C PHE A 357 14.84 -8.12 11.40
N ASN A 358 15.23 -6.90 11.74
CA ASN A 358 16.49 -6.27 11.29
C ASN A 358 17.68 -6.65 12.18
N CYS A 359 17.44 -7.24 13.35
CA CYS A 359 18.48 -7.74 14.26
C CYS A 359 19.47 -8.67 13.55
N THR A 360 19.00 -9.53 12.64
CA THR A 360 19.86 -10.54 12.01
C THR A 360 20.92 -9.91 11.09
N SER A 361 20.53 -9.00 10.20
CA SER A 361 21.49 -8.34 9.30
C SER A 361 22.41 -7.42 10.08
N ALA A 362 21.88 -6.67 11.05
CA ALA A 362 22.66 -5.80 11.91
C ALA A 362 23.70 -6.58 12.73
N ALA A 363 23.31 -7.71 13.33
CA ALA A 363 24.22 -8.59 14.08
C ALA A 363 25.32 -9.18 13.18
N THR A 364 24.95 -9.62 11.97
CA THR A 364 25.93 -10.14 10.98
C THR A 364 26.95 -9.07 10.60
N ARG A 365 26.54 -7.81 10.51
CA ARG A 365 27.48 -6.71 10.26
C ARG A 365 28.33 -6.40 11.48
N LEU A 366 27.77 -6.48 12.69
CA LEU A 366 28.52 -6.28 13.93
C LEU A 366 29.65 -7.30 14.11
N SER A 367 29.44 -8.56 13.73
CA SER A 367 30.49 -9.59 13.77
C SER A 367 31.64 -9.34 12.79
N SER A 368 31.52 -8.40 11.86
CA SER A 368 32.65 -8.00 10.98
C SER A 368 33.62 -7.01 11.63
N PHE A 369 33.30 -6.48 12.82
CA PHE A 369 34.14 -5.55 13.58
C PHE A 369 34.89 -6.22 14.74
N THR A 370 34.66 -7.51 14.97
CA THR A 370 35.36 -8.35 15.94
C THR A 370 36.47 -9.10 15.24
#